data_AF-A0A7Y5IXF7-F1
#
_entry.id   AF-A0A7Y5IXF7-F1
#
_cell.length_a   1.000
_cell.length_b   1.000
_cell.length_c   1.000
_cell.angle_alpha   90.00
_cell.angle_beta   90.00
_cell.angle_gamma   90.00
#
_symmetry.space_group_name_H-M   'P 1'
#
loop_
_entity.id
_entity.type
_entity.pdbx_description
1 polymer ?
#
loop_
_entity_poly.entity_id
_entity_poly.type
_entity_poly.pdbx_seq_one_letter_code
_entity_poly.pdbx_strand_id
1 'polypeptide(L)'
;QLAWVTLAAGLLAVVVGAVNVKDFFLFGRGVSLSIPESKKPDIFRRARAVLAADRLPAMLVATVFLAVAANFYELLCTAGFPMVYTRILTLGEPSVAMRYLYLALYNVVYVLPLAAIVVVFARTLGARKLGEREGRLLKLLSGTMMLELGVLLLVAPEWLSRLGVAFALLAGAVAVTWIAARQTR
;
A
#
# COMPACT_ATOMS: atom_id res chain seq x y z
N GLN A 1 6.77 23.76 7.48
CA GLN A 1 6.99 22.69 8.48
C GLN A 1 6.67 21.27 7.97
N LEU A 2 6.17 21.08 6.74
CA LEU A 2 5.84 19.74 6.18
C LEU A 2 7.02 19.03 5.49
N ALA A 3 8.10 19.75 5.13
CA ALA A 3 9.20 19.19 4.34
C ALA A 3 9.92 18.01 5.02
N TRP A 4 10.09 18.06 6.35
CA TRP A 4 10.72 16.95 7.08
C TRP A 4 9.84 15.69 7.08
N VAL A 5 8.51 15.85 7.11
CA VAL A 5 7.54 14.73 7.04
C VAL A 5 7.60 14.09 5.67
N THR A 6 7.62 14.90 4.60
CA THR A 6 7.77 14.43 3.22
C THR A 6 9.09 13.70 3.02
N LEU A 7 10.19 14.23 3.57
CA LEU A 7 11.51 13.63 3.45
C LEU A 7 11.63 12.32 4.25
N ALA A 8 11.08 12.28 5.46
CA ALA A 8 11.01 11.06 6.27
C ALA A 8 10.13 9.99 5.61
N ALA A 9 8.96 10.37 5.07
CA ALA A 9 8.07 9.46 4.36
C ALA A 9 8.70 8.93 3.06
N GLY A 10 9.35 9.79 2.28
CA GLY A 10 10.07 9.40 1.07
C GLY A 10 11.22 8.44 1.35
N LEU A 11 12.02 8.73 2.38
CA LEU A 11 13.11 7.83 2.82
C LEU A 11 12.57 6.47 3.28
N LEU A 12 11.50 6.48 4.09
CA LEU A 12 10.85 5.25 4.56
C LEU A 12 10.30 4.44 3.37
N ALA A 13 9.66 5.09 2.40
CA ALA A 13 9.15 4.44 1.19
C ALA A 13 10.27 3.80 0.37
N VAL A 14 11.41 4.49 0.20
CA VAL A 14 12.58 3.94 -0.50
C VAL A 14 13.15 2.72 0.23
N VAL A 15 13.30 2.78 1.56
CA VAL A 15 13.81 1.65 2.36
C VAL A 15 12.86 0.45 2.27
N VAL A 16 11.56 0.66 2.50
CA VAL A 16 10.56 -0.42 2.44
C VAL A 16 10.44 -0.99 1.03
N GLY A 17 10.45 -0.12 0.01
CA GLY A 17 10.42 -0.51 -1.39
C GLY A 17 11.65 -1.33 -1.80
N ALA A 18 12.84 -0.91 -1.39
CA ALA A 18 14.09 -1.66 -1.63
C ALA A 18 14.05 -3.05 -0.98
N VAL A 19 13.54 -3.16 0.26
CA VAL A 19 13.36 -4.45 0.93
C VAL A 19 12.37 -5.33 0.18
N ASN A 20 11.25 -4.79 -0.30
CA ASN A 20 10.24 -5.53 -1.07
C ASN A 20 10.78 -6.03 -2.42
N VAL A 21 11.56 -5.21 -3.14
CA VAL A 21 12.21 -5.61 -4.39
C VAL A 21 13.31 -6.65 -4.13
N LYS A 22 14.14 -6.47 -3.10
CA LYS A 22 15.14 -7.46 -2.70
C LYS A 22 14.48 -8.78 -2.32
N ASP A 23 13.36 -8.76 -1.61
CA ASP A 23 12.61 -9.96 -1.23
C ASP A 23 12.04 -10.72 -2.44
N PHE A 24 11.78 -10.06 -3.57
CA PHE A 24 11.41 -10.75 -4.81
C PHE A 24 12.57 -11.60 -5.36
N PHE A 25 13.77 -11.03 -5.46
CA PHE A 25 14.95 -11.69 -6.05
C PHE A 25 15.65 -12.66 -5.08
N LEU A 26 15.67 -12.34 -3.78
CA LEU A 26 16.38 -13.06 -2.72
C LEU A 26 15.40 -13.41 -1.59
N PHE A 27 14.35 -14.15 -1.94
CA PHE A 27 13.29 -14.54 -1.00
C PHE A 27 13.88 -15.23 0.24
N GLY A 28 13.63 -14.66 1.43
CA GLY A 28 14.03 -15.24 2.72
C GLY A 28 15.50 -15.09 3.11
N ARG A 29 16.35 -14.37 2.34
CA ARG A 29 17.73 -14.04 2.77
C ARG A 29 17.79 -12.63 3.38
N GLY A 30 18.10 -12.55 4.68
CA GLY A 30 18.30 -11.30 5.43
C GLY A 30 17.00 -10.65 5.94
N VAL A 31 16.99 -9.31 6.02
CA VAL A 31 15.80 -8.53 6.43
C VAL A 31 14.70 -8.71 5.39
N SER A 32 13.62 -9.38 5.77
CA SER A 32 12.46 -9.60 4.91
C SER A 32 11.19 -9.18 5.65
N LEU A 33 10.31 -8.44 4.97
CA LEU A 33 8.97 -8.13 5.47
C LEU A 33 8.00 -9.30 5.25
N SER A 34 8.51 -10.42 4.73
CA SER A 34 7.79 -11.68 4.58
C SER A 34 7.76 -12.43 5.90
N ILE A 35 6.59 -12.92 6.28
CA ILE A 35 6.46 -13.89 7.36
C ILE A 35 7.36 -15.10 7.04
N PRO A 36 8.35 -15.46 7.89
CA PRO A 36 9.20 -16.61 7.68
C PRO A 36 8.35 -17.88 7.51
N GLU A 37 8.68 -18.72 6.52
CA GLU A 37 8.03 -20.02 6.28
C GLU A 37 7.95 -20.86 7.57
N SER A 38 8.98 -20.77 8.44
CA SER A 38 9.04 -21.45 9.74
C SER A 38 8.02 -20.97 10.78
N LYS A 39 7.47 -19.76 10.65
CA LYS A 39 6.47 -19.19 11.58
C LYS A 39 5.06 -19.14 11.01
N LYS A 40 4.87 -19.38 9.70
CA LYS A 40 3.55 -19.51 9.06
C LYS A 40 2.64 -20.51 9.78
N PRO A 41 3.04 -21.78 10.03
CA PRO A 41 2.14 -22.74 10.69
C PRO A 41 1.78 -22.33 12.12
N ASP A 42 2.70 -21.68 12.85
CA ASP A 42 2.43 -21.21 14.21
C ASP A 42 1.51 -19.97 14.24
N ILE A 43 1.63 -19.06 13.25
CA ILE A 43 0.72 -17.94 13.05
C ILE A 43 -0.66 -18.43 12.61
N PHE A 44 -0.75 -19.37 11.66
CA PHE A 44 -2.03 -19.95 11.25
C PHE A 44 -2.67 -20.73 12.41
N ARG A 45 -1.89 -21.45 13.22
CA ARG A 45 -2.37 -22.14 14.43
C ARG A 45 -2.88 -21.15 15.47
N ARG A 46 -2.16 -20.07 15.75
CA ARG A 46 -2.59 -19.02 16.69
C ARG A 46 -3.77 -18.22 16.18
N ALA A 47 -3.80 -17.87 14.90
CA ALA A 47 -4.94 -17.20 14.27
C ALA A 47 -6.19 -18.09 14.31
N ARG A 48 -6.04 -19.39 14.03
CA ARG A 48 -7.14 -20.36 14.13
C ARG A 48 -7.56 -20.62 15.57
N ALA A 49 -6.63 -20.60 16.53
CA ALA A 49 -6.94 -20.67 17.96
C ALA A 49 -7.63 -19.39 18.46
N VAL A 50 -7.27 -18.20 17.97
CA VAL A 50 -7.98 -16.94 18.27
C VAL A 50 -9.39 -16.94 17.68
N LEU A 51 -9.53 -17.41 16.43
CA LEU A 51 -10.82 -17.58 15.77
C LEU A 51 -11.68 -18.68 16.40
N ALA A 52 -11.07 -19.73 16.94
CA ALA A 52 -11.76 -20.84 17.60
C ALA A 52 -12.04 -20.58 19.09
N ALA A 53 -11.33 -19.65 19.74
CA ALA A 53 -11.46 -19.38 21.17
C ALA A 53 -12.44 -18.25 21.50
N ASP A 54 -13.22 -17.73 20.53
CA ASP A 54 -14.19 -16.62 20.72
C ASP A 54 -13.61 -15.41 21.49
N ARG A 55 -12.29 -15.20 21.41
CA ARG A 55 -11.64 -14.08 22.10
C ARG A 55 -11.73 -12.83 21.24
N LEU A 56 -12.92 -12.24 21.20
CA LEU A 56 -13.24 -10.92 20.63
C LEU A 56 -12.12 -9.88 20.81
N PRO A 57 -11.52 -9.68 22.01
CA PRO A 57 -10.44 -8.71 22.17
C PRO A 57 -9.17 -9.04 21.36
N ALA A 58 -8.80 -10.31 21.22
CA ALA A 58 -7.63 -10.71 20.43
C ALA A 58 -7.88 -10.52 18.92
N MET A 59 -9.11 -10.78 18.45
CA MET A 59 -9.51 -10.49 17.07
C MET A 59 -9.51 -8.99 16.77
N LEU A 60 -10.01 -8.17 17.70
CA LEU A 60 -10.00 -6.71 17.56
C LEU A 60 -8.58 -6.16 17.48
N VAL A 61 -7.67 -6.59 18.36
CA VAL A 61 -6.26 -6.15 18.32
C VAL A 61 -5.60 -6.54 17.00
N ALA A 62 -5.79 -7.77 16.52
CA ALA A 62 -5.24 -8.21 15.24
C ALA A 62 -5.80 -7.41 14.06
N THR A 63 -7.10 -7.10 14.09
CA THR A 63 -7.78 -6.31 13.05
C THR A 63 -7.28 -4.87 13.03
N VAL A 64 -7.16 -4.23 14.20
CA VAL A 64 -6.60 -2.87 14.32
C VAL A 64 -5.17 -2.83 13.82
N PHE A 65 -4.33 -3.80 14.19
CA PHE A 65 -2.95 -3.88 13.73
C PHE A 65 -2.87 -4.01 12.20
N LEU A 66 -3.67 -4.91 11.60
CA LEU A 66 -3.74 -5.06 10.15
C LEU A 66 -4.25 -3.80 9.45
N ALA A 67 -5.27 -3.15 10.02
CA ALA A 67 -5.81 -1.90 9.50
C ALA A 67 -4.74 -0.80 9.51
N VAL A 68 -4.01 -0.63 10.62
CA VAL A 68 -2.91 0.33 10.72
C VAL A 68 -1.83 0.01 9.69
N ALA A 69 -1.38 -1.23 9.60
CA ALA A 69 -0.36 -1.63 8.65
C ALA A 69 -0.77 -1.37 7.18
N ALA A 70 -2.03 -1.70 6.82
CA ALA A 70 -2.57 -1.45 5.50
C ALA A 70 -2.66 0.04 5.18
N ASN A 71 -3.11 0.86 6.13
CA ASN A 71 -3.18 2.32 5.97
C ASN A 71 -1.79 2.94 5.84
N PHE A 72 -0.80 2.49 6.61
CA PHE A 72 0.59 2.94 6.43
C PHE A 72 1.11 2.60 5.02
N TYR A 73 0.80 1.40 4.53
CA TYR A 73 1.17 0.97 3.18
C TYR A 73 0.54 1.88 2.12
N GLU A 74 -0.75 2.14 2.24
CA GLU A 74 -1.52 2.99 1.35
C GLU A 74 -1.05 4.45 1.39
N LEU A 75 -0.72 4.95 2.58
CA LEU A 75 -0.16 6.29 2.78
C LEU A 75 1.18 6.44 2.03
N LEU A 76 2.08 5.46 2.13
CA LEU A 76 3.36 5.48 1.42
C LEU A 76 3.18 5.45 -0.12
N CYS A 77 2.14 4.78 -0.61
CA CYS A 77 1.89 4.59 -2.05
C CYS A 77 0.98 5.65 -2.68
N THR A 78 0.21 6.41 -1.89
CA THR A 78 -0.81 7.34 -2.44
C THR A 78 -0.85 8.70 -1.76
N ALA A 79 -0.04 8.97 -0.72
CA ALA A 79 -0.07 10.25 0.00
C ALA A 79 0.15 11.49 -0.88
N GLY A 80 0.82 11.34 -2.03
CA GLY A 80 1.00 12.44 -2.98
C GLY A 80 -0.33 12.97 -3.54
N PHE A 81 -1.32 12.10 -3.77
CA PHE A 81 -2.58 12.50 -4.39
C PHE A 81 -3.45 13.40 -3.48
N PRO A 82 -3.71 13.06 -2.20
CA PRO A 82 -4.40 13.96 -1.26
C PRO A 82 -3.67 15.30 -1.07
N MET A 83 -2.34 15.31 -1.07
CA MET A 83 -1.55 16.55 -0.93
C MET A 83 -1.75 17.49 -2.12
N VAL A 84 -1.75 16.96 -3.35
CA VAL A 84 -2.02 17.77 -4.55
C VAL A 84 -3.47 18.27 -4.54
N TYR A 85 -4.43 17.41 -4.22
CA TYR A 85 -5.85 17.77 -4.19
C TYR A 85 -6.15 18.88 -3.18
N THR A 86 -5.65 18.73 -1.95
CA THR A 86 -5.82 19.75 -0.90
C THR A 86 -5.12 21.06 -1.24
N ARG A 87 -3.95 21.02 -1.89
CA ARG A 87 -3.24 22.22 -2.36
C ARG A 87 -4.01 22.96 -3.46
N ILE A 88 -4.61 22.25 -4.42
CA ILE A 88 -5.45 22.89 -5.45
C ILE A 88 -6.70 23.51 -4.81
N LEU A 89 -7.31 22.79 -3.86
CA LEU A 89 -8.52 23.24 -3.18
C LEU A 89 -8.27 24.43 -2.24
N THR A 90 -7.08 24.59 -1.66
CA THR A 90 -6.74 25.77 -0.86
C THR A 90 -6.35 26.99 -1.70
N LEU A 91 -5.78 26.79 -2.89
CA LEU A 91 -5.40 27.86 -3.80
C LEU A 91 -6.59 28.41 -4.61
N GLY A 92 -7.65 27.63 -4.80
CA GLY A 92 -8.82 28.03 -5.60
C GLY A 92 -9.90 28.84 -4.89
N GLU A 93 -9.67 29.30 -3.65
CA GLU A 93 -10.63 30.02 -2.80
C GLU A 93 -12.09 29.50 -2.80
N PRO A 94 -12.36 28.19 -2.65
CA PRO A 94 -13.71 27.74 -2.35
C PRO A 94 -14.11 28.21 -0.95
N SER A 95 -15.33 28.71 -0.81
CA SER A 95 -15.94 28.97 0.50
C SER A 95 -15.75 27.78 1.44
N VAL A 96 -15.64 28.03 2.75
CA VAL A 96 -15.35 26.98 3.76
C VAL A 96 -16.30 25.78 3.62
N ALA A 97 -17.58 26.03 3.34
CA ALA A 97 -18.57 24.99 3.09
C ALA A 97 -18.27 24.13 1.85
N MET A 98 -17.92 24.76 0.72
CA MET A 98 -17.57 24.01 -0.49
C MET A 98 -16.27 23.21 -0.34
N ARG A 99 -15.29 23.74 0.40
CA ARG A 99 -14.08 23.00 0.73
C ARG A 99 -14.39 21.69 1.45
N TYR A 100 -15.24 21.73 2.48
CA TYR A 100 -15.64 20.52 3.20
C TYR A 100 -16.48 19.55 2.35
N LEU A 101 -17.34 20.07 1.47
CA LEU A 101 -18.12 19.24 0.55
C LEU A 101 -17.23 18.48 -0.44
N TYR A 102 -16.25 19.17 -1.03
CA TYR A 102 -15.28 18.56 -1.94
C TYR A 102 -14.41 17.51 -1.24
N LEU A 103 -13.96 17.79 -0.01
CA LEU A 103 -13.26 16.81 0.83
C LEU A 103 -14.13 15.58 1.12
N ALA A 104 -15.41 15.77 1.47
CA ALA A 104 -16.33 14.64 1.71
C ALA A 104 -16.53 13.80 0.44
N LEU A 105 -16.73 14.45 -0.70
CA LEU A 105 -16.89 13.77 -2.00
C LEU A 105 -15.63 12.96 -2.36
N TYR A 106 -14.44 13.53 -2.17
CA TYR A 106 -13.18 12.83 -2.36
C TYR A 106 -13.09 11.55 -1.50
N ASN A 107 -13.45 11.64 -0.22
CA ASN A 107 -13.44 10.48 0.69
C ASN A 107 -14.44 9.40 0.24
N VAL A 108 -15.62 9.77 -0.23
CA VAL A 108 -16.61 8.80 -0.74
C VAL A 108 -16.06 8.05 -1.95
N VAL A 109 -15.48 8.76 -2.92
CA VAL A 109 -14.88 8.15 -4.12
C VAL A 109 -13.73 7.22 -3.74
N TYR A 110 -12.96 7.55 -2.71
CA TYR A 110 -11.85 6.73 -2.22
C TYR A 110 -12.31 5.48 -1.46
N VAL A 111 -13.32 5.60 -0.58
CA VAL A 111 -13.79 4.49 0.26
C VAL A 111 -14.59 3.45 -0.54
N LEU A 112 -15.34 3.88 -1.57
CA LEU A 112 -16.16 2.98 -2.39
C LEU A 112 -15.41 1.77 -2.97
N PRO A 113 -14.27 1.93 -3.68
CA PRO A 113 -13.52 0.79 -4.22
C PRO A 113 -12.93 -0.09 -3.12
N LEU A 114 -12.43 0.48 -2.03
CA LEU A 114 -11.92 -0.29 -0.89
C LEU A 114 -13.03 -1.13 -0.25
N ALA A 115 -14.22 -0.54 -0.04
CA ALA A 115 -15.38 -1.25 0.49
C ALA A 115 -15.83 -2.37 -0.45
N ALA A 116 -15.82 -2.13 -1.76
CA ALA A 116 -16.12 -3.16 -2.76
C ALA A 116 -15.13 -4.33 -2.68
N ILE A 117 -13.82 -4.07 -2.58
CA ILE A 117 -12.79 -5.10 -2.41
C ILE A 117 -13.07 -5.91 -1.14
N VAL A 118 -13.29 -5.26 0.00
CA VAL A 118 -13.57 -5.94 1.27
C VAL A 118 -14.81 -6.80 1.18
N VAL A 119 -15.90 -6.29 0.58
CA VAL A 119 -17.15 -7.04 0.42
C VAL A 119 -16.95 -8.27 -0.48
N VAL A 120 -16.22 -8.12 -1.60
CA VAL A 120 -15.90 -9.25 -2.48
C VAL A 120 -15.07 -10.30 -1.74
N PHE A 121 -14.03 -9.90 -1.02
CA PHE A 121 -13.20 -10.81 -0.22
C PHE A 121 -13.98 -11.49 0.90
N ALA A 122 -14.84 -10.75 1.61
CA ALA A 122 -15.69 -11.29 2.66
C ALA A 122 -16.69 -12.32 2.13
N ARG A 123 -17.29 -12.08 0.96
CA ARG A 123 -18.21 -13.03 0.31
C ARG A 123 -17.51 -14.23 -0.31
N THR A 124 -16.27 -14.06 -0.78
CA THR A 124 -15.50 -15.14 -1.42
C THR A 124 -14.65 -15.96 -0.45
N LEU A 125 -14.61 -15.59 0.84
CA LEU A 125 -13.93 -16.30 1.94
C LEU A 125 -12.50 -16.79 1.62
N GLY A 126 -11.79 -16.10 0.72
CA GLY A 126 -10.45 -16.49 0.31
C GLY A 126 -10.38 -17.82 -0.46
N ALA A 127 -11.40 -18.13 -1.28
CA ALA A 127 -11.44 -19.34 -2.12
C ALA A 127 -10.17 -19.56 -2.97
N ARG A 128 -9.42 -18.49 -3.27
CA ARG A 128 -8.04 -18.59 -3.74
C ARG A 128 -7.05 -18.19 -2.65
N LYS A 129 -6.17 -19.12 -2.30
CA LYS A 129 -4.95 -18.80 -1.55
C LYS A 129 -3.90 -18.31 -2.53
N LEU A 130 -3.34 -17.13 -2.27
CA LEU A 130 -2.20 -16.61 -3.04
C LEU A 130 -1.03 -17.59 -2.92
N GLY A 131 -0.58 -18.10 -4.06
CA GLY A 131 0.62 -18.93 -4.13
C GLY A 131 1.87 -18.12 -3.81
N GLU A 132 2.97 -18.79 -3.48
CA GLU A 132 4.26 -18.15 -3.20
C GLU A 132 4.74 -17.28 -4.38
N ARG A 133 4.45 -17.71 -5.61
CA ARG A 133 4.77 -16.95 -6.84
C ARG A 133 3.95 -15.67 -6.96
N GLU A 134 2.64 -15.74 -6.75
CA GLU A 134 1.75 -14.58 -6.82
C GLU A 134 2.12 -13.58 -5.72
N GLY A 135 2.37 -14.07 -4.50
CA GLY A 135 2.84 -13.23 -3.39
C GLY A 135 4.20 -12.55 -3.66
N ARG A 136 5.13 -13.23 -4.35
CA ARG A 136 6.39 -12.62 -4.81
C ARG A 136 6.15 -11.52 -5.83
N LEU A 137 5.31 -11.75 -6.83
CA LEU A 137 4.97 -10.73 -7.84
C LEU A 137 4.26 -9.52 -7.22
N LEU A 138 3.34 -9.73 -6.27
CA LEU A 138 2.71 -8.63 -5.54
C LEU A 138 3.73 -7.81 -4.74
N LYS A 139 4.75 -8.43 -4.14
CA LYS A 139 5.84 -7.71 -3.47
C LYS A 139 6.69 -6.91 -4.44
N LEU A 140 7.00 -7.44 -5.62
CA LEU A 140 7.74 -6.70 -6.62
C LEU A 140 6.95 -5.48 -7.11
N LEU A 141 5.68 -5.65 -7.46
CA LEU A 141 4.82 -4.56 -7.91
C LEU A 141 4.76 -3.44 -6.88
N SER A 142 4.46 -3.81 -5.65
CA SER A 142 4.24 -2.89 -4.56
C SER A 142 5.56 -2.25 -4.06
N GLY A 143 6.67 -3.00 -4.08
CA GLY A 143 8.02 -2.48 -3.83
C GLY A 143 8.50 -1.51 -4.92
N THR A 144 8.20 -1.79 -6.19
CA THR A 144 8.54 -0.91 -7.31
C THR A 144 7.76 0.40 -7.21
N MET A 145 6.45 0.33 -6.92
CA MET A 145 5.62 1.52 -6.67
C MET A 145 6.16 2.36 -5.52
N MET A 146 6.50 1.75 -4.37
CA MET A 146 7.06 2.47 -3.23
C MET A 146 8.42 3.12 -3.53
N LEU A 147 9.28 2.45 -4.30
CA LEU A 147 10.57 3.01 -4.73
C LEU A 147 10.39 4.20 -5.66
N GLU A 148 9.59 4.03 -6.72
CA GLU A 148 9.33 5.06 -7.71
C GLU A 148 8.74 6.32 -7.06
N LEU A 149 7.72 6.14 -6.22
CA LEU A 149 7.08 7.24 -5.50
C LEU A 149 8.00 7.85 -4.45
N GLY A 150 8.73 7.03 -3.68
CA GLY A 150 9.66 7.49 -2.66
C GLY A 150 10.81 8.33 -3.25
N VAL A 151 11.40 7.87 -4.37
CA VAL A 151 12.42 8.62 -5.11
C VAL A 151 11.84 9.91 -5.67
N LEU A 152 10.64 9.87 -6.27
CA LEU A 152 9.99 11.07 -6.79
C LEU A 152 9.73 12.11 -5.68
N LEU A 153 9.32 11.66 -4.50
CA LEU A 153 9.09 12.51 -3.34
C LEU A 153 10.37 13.19 -2.84
N LEU A 154 11.52 12.51 -2.93
CA LEU A 154 12.82 13.02 -2.50
C LEU A 154 13.48 13.96 -3.53
N VAL A 155 13.33 13.68 -4.83
CA VAL A 155 14.01 14.41 -5.90
C VAL A 155 13.16 15.55 -6.46
N ALA A 156 11.88 15.30 -6.71
CA ALA A 156 11.01 16.23 -7.43
C ALA A 156 9.53 16.07 -7.05
N PRO A 157 9.13 16.45 -5.82
CA PRO A 157 7.75 16.29 -5.34
C PRO A 157 6.73 17.06 -6.19
N GLU A 158 7.15 18.12 -6.89
CA GLU A 158 6.30 18.92 -7.78
C GLU A 158 5.69 18.09 -8.91
N TRP A 159 6.36 17.01 -9.34
CA TRP A 159 5.96 16.18 -10.48
C TRP A 159 4.76 15.30 -10.19
N LEU A 160 4.44 15.05 -8.92
CA LEU A 160 3.21 14.36 -8.50
C LEU A 160 1.95 15.11 -8.91
N SER A 161 2.03 16.42 -9.15
CA SER A 161 0.90 17.20 -9.63
C SER A 161 0.52 16.90 -11.08
N ARG A 162 1.42 16.25 -11.85
CA ARG A 162 1.16 15.90 -13.24
C ARG A 162 0.52 14.52 -13.33
N LEU A 163 -0.74 14.47 -13.76
CA LEU A 163 -1.46 13.21 -14.00
C LEU A 163 -0.66 12.22 -14.86
N GLY A 164 0.04 12.72 -15.90
CA GLY A 164 0.85 11.89 -16.78
C GLY A 164 1.99 11.16 -16.07
N VAL A 165 2.59 11.76 -15.02
CA VAL A 165 3.64 11.12 -14.23
C VAL A 165 3.06 9.98 -13.41
N ALA A 166 1.89 10.18 -12.78
CA ALA A 166 1.21 9.12 -12.02
C ALA A 166 0.90 7.90 -12.88
N PHE A 167 0.34 8.10 -14.08
CA PHE A 167 0.09 7.00 -15.02
C PHE A 167 1.38 6.34 -15.52
N ALA A 168 2.44 7.13 -15.74
CA ALA A 168 3.73 6.60 -16.18
C ALA A 168 4.39 5.73 -15.10
N LEU A 169 4.35 6.13 -13.83
CA LEU A 169 4.85 5.30 -12.72
C LEU A 169 4.05 3.99 -12.63
N LEU A 170 2.71 4.07 -12.61
CA LEU A 170 1.84 2.89 -12.60
C LEU A 170 2.14 1.94 -13.76
N ALA A 171 2.29 2.47 -14.98
CA ALA A 171 2.66 1.68 -16.14
C ALA A 171 4.07 1.07 -16.00
N GLY A 172 5.03 1.82 -15.46
CA GLY A 172 6.40 1.38 -15.17
C GLY A 172 6.42 0.18 -14.22
N ALA A 173 5.80 0.30 -13.04
CA ALA A 173 5.77 -0.80 -12.09
C ALA A 173 5.03 -2.04 -12.63
N VAL A 174 3.94 -1.85 -13.37
CA VAL A 174 3.23 -2.96 -14.02
C VAL A 174 4.11 -3.62 -15.09
N ALA A 175 4.80 -2.84 -15.91
CA ALA A 175 5.71 -3.37 -16.94
C ALA A 175 6.87 -4.14 -16.32
N VAL A 176 7.53 -3.59 -15.29
CA VAL A 176 8.61 -4.26 -14.54
C VAL A 176 8.11 -5.57 -13.95
N THR A 177 6.95 -5.56 -13.30
CA THR A 177 6.35 -6.76 -12.70
C THR A 177 5.99 -7.79 -13.76
N TRP A 178 5.47 -7.35 -14.91
CA TRP A 178 5.07 -8.22 -16.00
C TRP A 178 6.27 -8.86 -16.71
N ILE A 179 7.34 -8.10 -16.95
CA ILE A 179 8.61 -8.62 -17.47
C ILE A 179 9.18 -9.66 -16.50
N ALA A 180 9.22 -9.35 -15.21
CA ALA A 180 9.68 -10.28 -14.18
C ALA A 180 8.80 -11.55 -14.12
N ALA A 181 7.48 -11.41 -14.25
CA ALA A 181 6.55 -12.55 -14.30
C ALA A 181 6.79 -13.46 -15.51
N ARG A 182 7.20 -12.89 -16.65
CA ARG A 182 7.56 -13.64 -17.86
C ARG A 182 8.92 -14.34 -17.74
N GLN A 183 9.91 -13.69 -17.13
CA GLN A 183 11.26 -14.25 -16.95
C GLN A 183 11.33 -15.34 -15.88
N THR A 184 10.41 -15.31 -14.90
CA THR A 184 10.34 -16.30 -13.81
C THR A 184 9.33 -17.44 -14.09
N ARG A 185 8.99 -17.68 -15.35
CA ARG A 185 8.26 -18.88 -15.79
C ARG A 185 9.16 -20.09 -15.83
#